data_AF-A0AAN7B158-F1
#
_entry.id   AF-A0AAN7B158-F1
#
_cell.length_a   1.000
_cell.length_b   1.000
_cell.length_c   1.000
_cell.angle_alpha   90.00
_cell.angle_beta   90.00
_cell.angle_gamma   90.00
#
_symmetry.space_group_name_H-M   'P 1'
#
loop_
_entity.id
_entity.type
_entity.pdbx_description
1 polymer ?
#
loop_
_entity_poly.entity_id
_entity_poly.type
_entity_poly.pdbx_seq_one_letter_code
_entity_poly.pdbx_strand_id
1 'polypeptide(L)'
;MIVRTTQSSPTRTTVDILSTYAIIIKRPASSAVELHRLVHLTIRNYLQERGLFHQWNQEAISILAETFPSASHENRSKWRRLLPHAKYALANSSVEQGSDSTISLAVKYAIALYQDGHFNDAEKLFVQVMETSKTKLGADHPSTLTSMNNLAFTWKGQGRLKEALDLMKECCFLSTRKLGPEHQYTISSIAASRVWQQEQDSQHVRNDMHSNVRISQK
;
A
#
# COMPACT_ATOMS: atom_id res chain seq x y z
N MET A 1 35.41 14.08 -50.74
CA MET A 1 34.99 15.39 -51.29
C MET A 1 33.67 15.13 -52.01
N ILE A 2 32.49 15.47 -51.49
CA ILE A 2 32.01 16.74 -50.92
C ILE A 2 31.20 16.46 -49.64
N VAL A 3 31.53 17.21 -48.60
CA VAL A 3 30.78 17.35 -47.35
C VAL A 3 29.48 18.11 -47.63
N ARG A 4 28.35 17.59 -47.16
CA ARG A 4 27.19 18.39 -46.76
C ARG A 4 26.68 17.87 -45.42
N THR A 5 27.31 18.33 -44.35
CA THR A 5 26.65 18.48 -43.06
C THR A 5 25.71 19.69 -43.13
N THR A 6 24.69 19.71 -42.26
CA THR A 6 23.65 20.73 -42.07
C THR A 6 22.29 20.47 -42.74
N GLN A 7 21.64 19.39 -42.34
CA GLN A 7 20.27 19.54 -41.84
C GLN A 7 20.29 19.14 -40.37
N SER A 8 20.00 20.10 -39.50
CA SER A 8 19.76 19.89 -38.08
C SER A 8 18.58 18.93 -37.95
N SER A 9 18.87 17.64 -37.85
CA SER A 9 17.90 16.61 -37.49
C SER A 9 17.21 17.06 -36.20
N PRO A 10 15.87 17.04 -36.10
CA PRO A 10 15.24 17.19 -34.79
C PRO A 10 15.88 16.12 -33.92
N THR A 11 16.45 16.51 -32.80
CA THR A 11 17.16 15.60 -31.89
C THR A 11 16.22 14.44 -31.59
N ARG A 12 16.45 13.28 -32.25
CA ARG A 12 15.63 12.09 -32.03
C ARG A 12 15.71 11.83 -30.54
N THR A 13 14.57 11.92 -29.85
CA THR A 13 14.58 11.67 -28.42
C THR A 13 15.06 10.25 -28.19
N THR A 14 15.73 9.97 -27.07
CA THR A 14 16.22 8.63 -26.74
C THR A 14 15.10 7.59 -26.86
N VAL A 15 13.87 7.97 -26.52
CA VAL A 15 12.67 7.15 -26.66
C VAL A 15 12.35 6.82 -28.13
N ASP A 16 12.57 7.73 -29.07
CA ASP A 16 12.39 7.47 -30.51
C ASP A 16 13.42 6.46 -31.02
N ILE A 17 14.68 6.61 -30.59
CA ILE A 17 15.76 5.68 -30.95
C ILE A 17 15.44 4.27 -30.43
N LEU A 18 15.12 4.14 -29.14
CA LEU A 18 14.78 2.85 -28.53
C LEU A 18 13.54 2.22 -29.17
N SER A 19 12.55 3.01 -29.58
CA SER A 19 11.38 2.50 -30.29
C SER A 19 11.71 2.03 -31.72
N THR A 20 12.66 2.69 -32.39
CA THR A 20 13.12 2.31 -33.73
C THR A 20 13.77 0.93 -33.72
N TYR A 21 14.49 0.58 -32.65
CA TYR A 21 15.13 -0.72 -32.48
C TYR A 21 14.25 -1.77 -31.80
N ALA A 22 12.95 -1.53 -31.65
CA ALA A 22 12.00 -2.41 -30.96
C ALA A 22 12.42 -2.80 -29.51
N ILE A 23 13.27 -1.99 -28.88
CA ILE A 23 13.68 -2.16 -27.47
C ILE A 23 12.50 -1.80 -26.57
N ILE A 24 11.75 -0.77 -26.97
CA ILE A 24 10.54 -0.32 -26.31
C ILE A 24 9.37 -0.19 -27.29
N ILE A 25 8.17 -0.45 -26.79
CA ILE A 25 6.92 -0.26 -27.52
C ILE A 25 6.19 0.92 -26.88
N LYS A 26 5.97 1.99 -27.64
CA LYS A 26 5.17 3.14 -27.17
C LYS A 26 3.70 2.81 -27.34
N ARG A 27 2.90 2.93 -26.27
CA ARG A 27 1.44 2.90 -26.38
C ARG A 27 0.89 4.32 -26.50
N PRO A 28 0.36 4.73 -27.67
CA PRO A 28 -0.08 6.10 -27.91
C PRO A 28 -1.24 6.54 -26.99
N ALA A 29 -2.06 5.59 -26.53
CA ALA A 29 -3.23 5.89 -25.70
C ALA A 29 -2.95 6.13 -24.20
N SER A 30 -1.76 5.77 -23.71
CA SER A 30 -1.51 5.74 -22.26
C SER A 30 -0.24 6.47 -21.81
N SER A 31 0.48 7.13 -22.73
CA SER A 31 1.84 7.64 -22.50
C SER A 31 2.79 6.60 -21.87
N ALA A 32 2.43 5.31 -21.96
CA ALA A 32 3.14 4.22 -21.31
C ALA A 32 4.08 3.57 -22.31
N VAL A 33 5.25 3.20 -21.81
CA VAL A 33 6.30 2.55 -22.58
C VAL A 33 6.44 1.13 -22.07
N GLU A 34 6.28 0.14 -22.94
CA GLU A 34 6.52 -1.26 -22.61
C GLU A 34 7.93 -1.65 -23.05
N LEU A 35 8.71 -2.19 -22.13
CA LEU A 35 10.01 -2.78 -22.42
C LEU A 35 9.82 -4.20 -22.94
N HIS A 36 10.57 -4.57 -23.98
CA HIS A 36 10.57 -5.94 -24.46
C HIS A 36 11.07 -6.91 -23.37
N ARG A 37 10.45 -8.09 -23.24
CA ARG A 37 10.72 -9.03 -22.13
C ARG A 37 12.18 -9.46 -22.03
N LEU A 38 12.84 -9.70 -23.16
CA LEU A 38 14.27 -10.03 -23.19
C LEU A 38 15.13 -8.87 -22.70
N VAL A 39 14.78 -7.63 -23.06
CA VAL A 39 15.50 -6.43 -22.61
C VAL A 39 15.35 -6.27 -21.09
N HIS A 40 14.15 -6.51 -20.56
CA HIS A 40 13.92 -6.46 -19.11
C HIS A 40 14.76 -7.51 -18.36
N LEU A 41 14.90 -8.73 -18.91
CA LEU A 41 15.73 -9.78 -18.33
C LEU A 41 17.22 -9.45 -18.39
N THR A 42 17.71 -8.97 -19.54
CA THR A 42 19.13 -8.63 -19.69
C THR A 42 19.53 -7.47 -18.80
N ILE A 43 18.71 -6.41 -18.73
CA ILE A 43 18.95 -5.28 -17.83
C ILE A 43 18.95 -5.73 -16.37
N ARG A 44 18.01 -6.59 -15.96
CA ARG A 44 17.95 -7.10 -14.59
C ARG A 44 19.20 -7.91 -14.23
N ASN A 45 19.62 -8.84 -15.08
CA ASN A 45 20.81 -9.65 -14.85
C ASN A 45 22.05 -8.75 -14.76
N TYR A 46 22.18 -7.79 -15.68
CA TYR A 46 23.26 -6.81 -15.67
C TYR A 46 23.30 -5.99 -14.36
N LEU A 47 22.15 -5.53 -13.86
CA LEU A 47 22.07 -4.78 -12.61
C LEU A 47 22.41 -5.64 -11.38
N GLN A 48 22.06 -6.93 -11.40
CA GLN A 48 22.40 -7.88 -10.35
C GLN A 48 23.89 -8.19 -10.30
N GLU A 49 24.52 -8.46 -11.46
CA GLU A 49 25.97 -8.71 -11.56
C GLU A 49 26.81 -7.53 -11.07
N ARG A 50 26.32 -6.31 -11.27
CA ARG A 50 26.98 -5.07 -10.84
C ARG A 50 26.67 -4.68 -9.39
N GLY A 51 25.78 -5.41 -8.70
CA GLY A 51 25.31 -5.07 -7.35
C GLY A 51 24.45 -3.79 -7.28
N LEU A 52 24.05 -3.22 -8.41
CA LEU A 52 23.27 -1.97 -8.49
C LEU A 52 21.76 -2.19 -8.30
N PHE A 53 21.31 -3.44 -8.35
CA PHE A 53 19.88 -3.78 -8.31
C PHE A 53 19.16 -3.20 -7.09
N HIS A 54 19.77 -3.25 -5.90
CA HIS A 54 19.13 -2.72 -4.69
C HIS A 54 18.89 -1.21 -4.77
N GLN A 55 19.87 -0.44 -5.26
CA GLN A 55 19.73 1.01 -5.42
C GLN A 55 18.60 1.36 -6.38
N TRP A 56 18.57 0.72 -7.56
CA TRP A 56 17.50 0.94 -8.54
C TRP A 56 16.13 0.49 -8.03
N ASN A 57 16.07 -0.57 -7.20
CA ASN A 57 14.82 -0.97 -6.58
C ASN A 57 14.33 0.07 -5.56
N GLN A 58 15.22 0.67 -4.78
CA GLN A 58 14.86 1.77 -3.86
C GLN A 58 14.38 3.02 -4.61
N GLU A 59 15.04 3.39 -5.71
CA GLU A 59 14.57 4.49 -6.57
C GLU A 59 13.20 4.19 -7.18
N ALA A 60 12.99 2.95 -7.64
CA ALA A 60 11.69 2.53 -8.13
C ALA A 60 10.60 2.61 -7.05
N ILE A 61 10.93 2.24 -5.80
CA ILE A 61 10.03 2.39 -4.65
C ILE A 61 9.72 3.86 -4.39
N SER A 62 10.72 4.74 -4.45
CA SER A 62 10.54 6.19 -4.27
C SER A 62 9.57 6.77 -5.31
N ILE A 63 9.82 6.49 -6.60
CA ILE A 63 8.97 6.94 -7.70
C ILE A 63 7.56 6.36 -7.57
N LEU A 64 7.44 5.07 -7.21
CA LEU A 64 6.14 4.46 -6.98
C LEU A 64 5.43 5.10 -5.79
N ALA A 65 6.13 5.38 -4.69
CA ALA A 65 5.53 6.04 -3.52
C ALA A 65 4.98 7.42 -3.86
N GLU A 66 5.66 8.20 -4.71
CA GLU A 66 5.19 9.51 -5.18
C GLU A 66 4.02 9.42 -6.17
N THR A 67 4.12 8.51 -7.13
CA THR A 67 3.16 8.40 -8.23
C THR A 67 1.91 7.59 -7.88
N PHE A 68 1.96 6.75 -6.83
CA PHE A 68 0.82 5.92 -6.45
C PHE A 68 -0.34 6.82 -6.01
N PRO A 69 -1.46 6.83 -6.77
CA PRO A 69 -2.59 7.68 -6.47
C PRO A 69 -3.16 7.35 -5.10
N SER A 70 -3.78 8.33 -4.43
CA SER A 70 -4.65 8.00 -3.31
C SER A 70 -5.68 6.97 -3.78
N ALA A 71 -6.03 6.03 -2.91
CA ALA A 71 -6.95 4.94 -3.20
C ALA A 71 -8.41 5.47 -3.33
N SER A 72 -8.62 6.56 -4.06
CA SER A 72 -9.96 7.00 -4.48
C SER A 72 -10.44 6.11 -5.63
N HIS A 73 -11.75 5.88 -5.69
CA HIS A 73 -12.39 5.12 -6.78
C HIS A 73 -12.10 5.72 -8.15
N GLU A 74 -11.88 7.04 -8.25
CA GLU A 74 -11.55 7.75 -9.49
C GLU A 74 -10.22 7.28 -10.10
N ASN A 75 -9.29 6.81 -9.27
CA ASN A 75 -7.96 6.38 -9.71
C ASN A 75 -7.85 4.86 -9.88
N ARG A 76 -8.95 4.10 -9.79
CA ARG A 76 -8.96 2.62 -9.82
C ARG A 76 -8.26 2.00 -11.00
N SER A 77 -8.38 2.59 -12.18
CA SER A 77 -7.71 2.12 -13.39
C SER A 77 -6.19 2.35 -13.35
N LYS A 78 -5.74 3.47 -12.75
CA LYS A 78 -4.33 3.84 -12.66
C LYS A 78 -3.60 2.98 -11.64
N TRP A 79 -4.12 2.84 -10.42
CA TRP A 79 -3.43 2.05 -9.41
C TRP A 79 -3.46 0.55 -9.70
N ARG A 80 -4.52 0.01 -10.32
CA ARG A 80 -4.53 -1.40 -10.79
C ARG A 80 -3.39 -1.73 -11.75
N ARG A 81 -2.99 -0.79 -12.60
CA ARG A 81 -1.81 -0.97 -13.48
C ARG A 81 -0.50 -0.97 -12.69
N LEU A 82 -0.45 -0.23 -11.59
CA LEU A 82 0.74 -0.11 -10.74
C LEU A 82 0.87 -1.23 -9.70
N LEU A 83 -0.21 -1.96 -9.36
CA LEU A 83 -0.20 -3.03 -8.37
C LEU A 83 0.89 -4.10 -8.61
N PRO A 84 1.08 -4.66 -9.83
CA PRO A 84 2.08 -5.68 -10.05
C PRO A 84 3.50 -5.14 -9.84
N HIS A 85 3.73 -3.86 -10.16
CA HIS A 85 5.01 -3.19 -9.97
C HIS A 85 5.29 -2.93 -8.49
N ALA A 86 4.29 -2.44 -7.75
CA ALA A 86 4.39 -2.24 -6.30
C ALA A 86 4.63 -3.57 -5.57
N LYS A 87 3.89 -4.63 -5.94
CA LYS A 87 4.10 -5.99 -5.39
C LYS A 87 5.53 -6.47 -5.63
N TYR A 88 6.02 -6.32 -6.86
CA TYR A 88 7.38 -6.74 -7.21
C TYR A 88 8.44 -5.93 -6.47
N ALA A 89 8.29 -4.60 -6.40
CA ALA A 89 9.23 -3.72 -5.72
C ALA A 89 9.33 -4.04 -4.22
N LEU A 90 8.17 -4.21 -3.57
CA LEU A 90 8.06 -4.58 -2.16
C LEU A 90 8.61 -5.99 -1.86
N ALA A 91 8.40 -6.96 -2.76
CA ALA A 91 8.94 -8.31 -2.57
C ALA A 91 10.47 -8.39 -2.66
N ASN A 92 11.10 -7.46 -3.38
CA ASN A 92 12.56 -7.37 -3.51
C ASN A 92 13.21 -6.40 -2.51
N SER A 93 12.41 -5.75 -1.65
CA SER A 93 12.89 -4.93 -0.55
C SER A 93 12.59 -5.63 0.78
N SER A 94 13.55 -5.69 1.70
CA SER A 94 13.20 -6.01 3.08
C SER A 94 12.48 -4.80 3.69
N VAL A 95 11.17 -4.92 3.94
CA VAL A 95 10.35 -3.87 4.57
C VAL A 95 10.93 -3.49 5.95
N GLU A 96 11.55 -4.45 6.63
CA GLU A 96 12.17 -4.26 7.95
C GLU A 96 13.33 -3.25 7.92
N GLN A 97 14.14 -3.25 6.85
CA GLN A 97 15.17 -2.22 6.61
C GLN A 97 14.69 -1.05 5.73
N GLY A 98 13.40 -1.04 5.35
CA GLY A 98 12.84 -0.12 4.38
C GLY A 98 12.97 1.35 4.79
N SER A 99 13.28 2.20 3.82
CA SER A 99 13.24 3.66 3.96
C SER A 99 11.80 4.13 4.20
N ASP A 100 11.61 5.38 4.60
CA ASP A 100 10.28 5.97 4.83
C ASP A 100 9.37 5.84 3.59
N SER A 101 9.97 5.88 2.39
CA SER A 101 9.30 5.63 1.12
C SER A 101 8.76 4.21 0.97
N THR A 102 9.48 3.20 1.49
CA THR A 102 9.04 1.79 1.47
C THR A 102 7.80 1.59 2.34
N ILE A 103 7.80 2.21 3.54
CA ILE A 103 6.65 2.18 4.45
C ILE A 103 5.44 2.86 3.81
N SER A 104 5.65 4.05 3.24
CA SER A 104 4.60 4.79 2.53
C SER A 104 3.98 3.99 1.38
N LEU A 105 4.83 3.39 0.53
CA LEU A 105 4.36 2.54 -0.58
C LEU A 105 3.61 1.31 -0.08
N ALA A 106 4.11 0.65 0.97
CA ALA A 106 3.49 -0.54 1.56
C ALA A 106 2.09 -0.22 2.10
N VAL A 107 1.92 0.92 2.81
CA VAL A 107 0.61 1.38 3.28
C VAL A 107 -0.34 1.64 2.12
N LYS A 108 0.11 2.39 1.10
CA LYS A 108 -0.72 2.70 -0.07
C LYS A 108 -1.14 1.43 -0.81
N TYR A 109 -0.23 0.47 -0.98
CA TYR A 109 -0.49 -0.82 -1.59
C TYR A 109 -1.48 -1.66 -0.77
N ALA A 110 -1.33 -1.70 0.56
CA ALA A 110 -2.25 -2.40 1.46
C ALA A 110 -3.67 -1.81 1.45
N ILE A 111 -3.81 -0.48 1.43
CA ILE A 111 -5.11 0.19 1.29
C ILE A 111 -5.76 -0.20 -0.05
N ALA A 112 -4.98 -0.26 -1.12
CA ALA A 112 -5.47 -0.67 -2.43
C ALA A 112 -6.00 -2.11 -2.43
N LEU A 113 -5.30 -3.04 -1.76
CA LEU A 113 -5.74 -4.42 -1.58
C LEU A 113 -7.03 -4.52 -0.75
N TYR A 114 -7.14 -3.73 0.32
CA TYR A 114 -8.36 -3.64 1.14
C TYR A 114 -9.57 -3.24 0.28
N GLN A 115 -9.42 -2.24 -0.60
CA GLN A 115 -10.50 -1.78 -1.48
C GLN A 115 -10.89 -2.78 -2.56
N ASP A 116 -9.96 -3.65 -2.95
CA ASP A 116 -10.25 -4.72 -3.90
C ASP A 116 -10.77 -6.00 -3.21
N GLY A 117 -10.95 -5.97 -1.88
CA GLY A 117 -11.49 -7.07 -1.08
C GLY A 117 -10.45 -8.14 -0.68
N HIS A 118 -9.17 -7.92 -0.96
CA HIS A 118 -8.08 -8.82 -0.60
C HIS A 118 -7.63 -8.59 0.85
N PHE A 119 -8.53 -8.79 1.82
CA PHE A 119 -8.28 -8.46 3.22
C PHE A 119 -7.09 -9.20 3.84
N ASN A 120 -6.86 -10.47 3.48
CA ASN A 120 -5.77 -11.28 4.03
C ASN A 120 -4.38 -10.78 3.59
N ASP A 121 -4.26 -10.30 2.35
CA ASP A 121 -3.00 -9.75 1.85
C ASP A 121 -2.77 -8.34 2.41
N ALA A 122 -3.83 -7.56 2.57
CA ALA A 122 -3.77 -6.25 3.24
C ALA A 122 -3.35 -6.39 4.71
N GLU A 123 -3.90 -7.35 5.44
CA GLU A 123 -3.56 -7.63 6.84
C GLU A 123 -2.07 -7.90 7.02
N LYS A 124 -1.49 -8.81 6.22
CA LYS A 124 -0.05 -9.14 6.29
C LYS A 124 0.83 -7.91 6.15
N LEU A 125 0.49 -7.02 5.21
CA LEU A 125 1.25 -5.80 4.98
C LEU A 125 1.06 -4.79 6.11
N PHE A 126 -0.16 -4.59 6.61
CA PHE A 126 -0.40 -3.68 7.72
C PHE A 126 0.28 -4.14 9.01
N VAL A 127 0.33 -5.45 9.28
CA VAL A 127 1.09 -6.01 10.41
C VAL A 127 2.58 -5.72 10.25
N GLN A 128 3.17 -6.01 9.08
CA GLN A 128 4.58 -5.73 8.81
C GLN A 128 4.92 -4.25 8.97
N VAL A 129 4.08 -3.35 8.44
CA VAL A 129 4.28 -1.91 8.54
C VAL A 129 4.14 -1.42 9.99
N MET A 130 3.16 -1.94 10.73
CA MET A 130 2.93 -1.59 12.13
C MET A 130 4.13 -1.98 13.00
N GLU A 131 4.63 -3.22 12.89
CA GLU A 131 5.80 -3.69 13.64
C GLU A 131 7.08 -2.92 13.25
N THR A 132 7.27 -2.64 11.96
CA THR A 132 8.41 -1.84 11.48
C THR A 132 8.33 -0.40 12.00
N SER A 133 7.14 0.21 12.02
CA SER A 133 6.97 1.57 12.54
C SER A 133 7.12 1.62 14.06
N LYS A 134 6.62 0.60 14.77
CA LYS A 134 6.75 0.46 16.23
C LYS A 134 8.20 0.31 16.67
N THR A 135 9.00 -0.46 15.92
CA THR A 135 10.43 -0.66 16.19
C THR A 135 11.28 0.57 15.84
N LYS A 136 10.99 1.28 14.74
CA LYS A 136 11.76 2.46 14.31
C LYS A 136 11.39 3.76 15.01
N LEU A 137 10.09 4.01 15.18
CA LEU A 137 9.54 5.31 15.59
C LEU A 137 8.86 5.26 16.97
N GLY A 138 8.61 4.05 17.49
CA GLY A 138 7.87 3.80 18.71
C GLY A 138 6.38 3.59 18.50
N ALA A 139 5.72 3.08 19.55
CA ALA A 139 4.28 2.78 19.54
C ALA A 139 3.38 4.03 19.42
N ASP A 140 3.86 5.18 19.94
CA ASP A 140 3.09 6.44 19.97
C ASP A 140 3.19 7.25 18.69
N HIS A 141 3.97 6.82 17.71
CA HIS A 141 4.20 7.60 16.51
C HIS A 141 2.92 7.67 15.65
N PRO A 142 2.54 8.84 15.08
CA PRO A 142 1.35 8.97 14.23
C PRO A 142 1.27 7.94 13.09
N SER A 143 2.40 7.56 12.49
CA SER A 143 2.47 6.51 11.46
C SER A 143 2.09 5.12 12.00
N THR A 144 2.52 4.80 13.22
CA THR A 144 2.16 3.54 13.90
C THR A 144 0.67 3.52 14.21
N LEU A 145 0.13 4.60 14.78
CA LEU A 145 -1.30 4.75 15.06
C LEU A 145 -2.15 4.62 13.78
N THR A 146 -1.75 5.29 12.70
CA THR A 146 -2.43 5.20 11.40
C THR A 146 -2.45 3.76 10.88
N SER A 147 -1.34 3.03 11.06
CA SER A 147 -1.23 1.62 10.64
C SER A 147 -2.11 0.70 11.51
N MET A 148 -2.14 0.90 12.83
CA MET A 148 -3.03 0.19 13.75
C MET A 148 -4.51 0.41 13.39
N ASN A 149 -4.90 1.64 13.09
CA ASN A 149 -6.26 1.96 12.66
C ASN A 149 -6.61 1.22 11.36
N ASN A 150 -5.74 1.25 10.35
CA ASN A 150 -5.98 0.53 9.09
C ASN A 150 -6.07 -0.99 9.28
N LEU A 151 -5.26 -1.56 10.16
CA LEU A 151 -5.32 -2.98 10.52
C LEU A 151 -6.66 -3.33 11.21
N ALA A 152 -7.11 -2.50 12.15
CA ALA A 152 -8.38 -2.69 12.84
C ALA A 152 -9.57 -2.65 11.86
N PHE A 153 -9.59 -1.71 10.91
CA PHE A 153 -10.61 -1.69 9.85
C PHE A 153 -10.54 -2.93 8.94
N THR A 154 -9.35 -3.43 8.66
CA THR A 154 -9.16 -4.66 7.88
C THR A 154 -9.75 -5.88 8.60
N TRP A 155 -9.49 -6.02 9.91
CA TRP A 155 -10.09 -7.08 10.73
C TRP A 155 -11.61 -6.95 10.83
N LYS A 156 -12.15 -5.73 10.93
CA LYS A 156 -13.60 -5.51 10.85
C LYS A 156 -14.16 -6.01 9.51
N GLY A 157 -13.50 -5.71 8.39
CA GLY A 157 -13.87 -6.19 7.06
C GLY A 157 -13.86 -7.73 6.93
N GLN A 158 -13.00 -8.41 7.68
CA GLN A 158 -12.97 -9.88 7.79
C GLN A 158 -14.04 -10.46 8.74
N GLY A 159 -14.80 -9.62 9.45
CA GLY A 159 -15.76 -10.06 10.47
C GLY A 159 -15.17 -10.32 11.87
N ARG A 160 -13.88 -10.02 12.09
CA ARG A 160 -13.18 -10.17 13.37
C ARG A 160 -13.37 -8.95 14.26
N LEU A 161 -14.62 -8.63 14.59
CA LEU A 161 -14.98 -7.39 15.31
C LEU A 161 -14.32 -7.25 16.69
N LYS A 162 -14.18 -8.37 17.43
CA LYS A 162 -13.58 -8.37 18.77
C LYS A 162 -12.11 -7.90 18.74
N GLU A 163 -11.31 -8.51 17.87
CA GLU A 163 -9.89 -8.18 17.73
C GLU A 163 -9.69 -6.77 17.15
N ALA A 164 -10.55 -6.37 16.21
CA ALA A 164 -10.58 -5.01 15.69
C ALA A 164 -10.83 -3.97 16.80
N LEU A 165 -11.75 -4.27 17.72
CA LEU A 165 -12.05 -3.41 18.85
C LEU A 165 -10.90 -3.31 19.85
N ASP A 166 -10.27 -4.43 20.18
CA ASP A 166 -9.15 -4.46 21.13
C ASP A 166 -7.97 -3.62 20.60
N LEU A 167 -7.62 -3.77 19.32
CA LEU A 167 -6.58 -2.96 18.68
C LEU A 167 -6.99 -1.48 18.58
N MET A 168 -8.26 -1.19 18.29
CA MET A 168 -8.76 0.19 18.23
C MET A 168 -8.71 0.87 19.60
N LYS A 169 -9.01 0.15 20.69
CA LYS A 169 -8.91 0.66 22.07
C LYS A 169 -7.47 1.01 22.41
N GLU A 170 -6.51 0.15 22.07
CA GLU A 170 -5.08 0.44 22.24
C GLU A 170 -4.68 1.69 21.44
N CYS A 171 -5.10 1.78 20.18
CA CYS A 171 -4.84 2.95 19.33
C CYS A 171 -5.40 4.25 19.92
N CYS A 172 -6.62 4.23 20.47
CA CYS A 172 -7.25 5.39 21.12
C CYS A 172 -6.50 5.83 22.38
N PHE A 173 -6.04 4.86 23.18
CA PHE A 173 -5.27 5.13 24.39
C PHE A 173 -3.95 5.83 24.04
N LEU A 174 -3.20 5.28 23.09
CA LEU A 174 -1.92 5.85 22.65
C LEU A 174 -2.11 7.22 21.96
N SER A 175 -3.16 7.38 21.14
CA SER A 175 -3.45 8.66 20.47
C SER A 175 -3.84 9.75 21.47
N THR A 176 -4.61 9.42 22.50
CA THR A 176 -4.98 10.37 23.57
C THR A 176 -3.74 10.82 24.35
N ARG A 177 -2.81 9.90 24.64
CA ARG A 177 -1.56 10.22 25.33
C ARG A 177 -0.68 11.16 24.52
N LYS A 178 -0.55 10.94 23.20
CA LYS A 178 0.40 11.66 22.36
C LYS A 178 -0.15 12.94 21.72
N LEU A 179 -1.36 12.87 21.16
CA LEU A 179 -1.99 13.95 20.39
C LEU A 179 -3.00 14.75 21.24
N GLY A 180 -3.41 14.22 22.39
CA GLY A 180 -4.47 14.78 23.21
C GLY A 180 -5.87 14.30 22.80
N PRO A 181 -6.87 14.48 23.68
CA PRO A 181 -8.24 14.05 23.45
C PRO A 181 -8.99 14.87 22.40
N GLU A 182 -8.58 16.13 22.17
CA GLU A 182 -9.26 17.04 21.23
C GLU A 182 -8.78 16.91 19.78
N HIS A 183 -7.71 16.16 19.55
CA HIS A 183 -7.17 16.00 18.21
C HIS A 183 -8.15 15.23 17.31
N GLN A 184 -8.42 15.75 16.10
CA GLN A 184 -9.41 15.20 15.16
C GLN A 184 -9.25 13.69 14.91
N TYR A 185 -8.01 13.20 14.83
CA TYR A 185 -7.73 11.77 14.71
C TYR A 185 -8.19 10.97 15.94
N THR A 186 -7.91 11.46 17.16
CA THR A 186 -8.31 10.81 18.42
C THR A 186 -9.83 10.77 18.57
N ILE A 187 -10.51 11.86 18.20
CA ILE A 187 -11.98 11.90 18.21
C ILE A 187 -12.55 10.87 17.24
N SER A 188 -11.97 10.77 16.04
CA SER A 188 -12.43 9.82 15.00
C SER A 188 -12.22 8.37 15.41
N SER A 189 -11.07 8.03 16.00
CA SER A 189 -10.78 6.67 16.47
C SER A 189 -11.68 6.28 17.65
N ILE A 190 -11.91 7.17 18.61
CA ILE A 190 -12.82 6.95 19.74
C ILE A 190 -14.25 6.76 19.25
N ALA A 191 -14.72 7.60 18.31
CA ALA A 191 -16.05 7.46 17.72
C ALA A 191 -16.21 6.12 17.01
N ALA A 192 -15.23 5.69 16.21
CA ALA A 192 -15.24 4.38 15.56
C ALA A 192 -15.30 3.23 16.58
N SER A 193 -14.47 3.28 17.62
CA SER A 193 -14.45 2.29 18.71
C SER A 193 -15.81 2.19 19.42
N ARG A 194 -16.44 3.32 19.73
CA ARG A 194 -17.76 3.35 20.39
C ARG A 194 -18.85 2.73 19.52
N VAL A 195 -18.88 3.04 18.22
CA VAL A 195 -19.84 2.44 17.29
C VAL A 195 -19.65 0.93 17.21
N TRP A 196 -18.40 0.47 17.12
CA TRP A 196 -18.11 -0.96 17.03
C TRP A 196 -18.45 -1.70 18.33
N GLN A 197 -18.27 -1.06 19.49
CA GLN A 197 -18.65 -1.63 20.79
C GLN A 197 -20.16 -1.84 20.87
N GLN A 198 -20.96 -0.84 20.46
CA GLN A 198 -22.42 -0.98 20.39
C GLN A 198 -22.86 -2.09 19.43
N GLU A 199 -22.16 -2.24 18.30
CA GLU A 199 -22.40 -3.31 17.33
C GLU A 199 -22.12 -4.70 17.95
N GLN A 200 -21.01 -4.84 18.68
CA GLN A 200 -20.67 -6.08 19.38
C GLN A 200 -21.70 -6.43 20.47
N ASP A 201 -22.10 -5.45 21.30
CA ASP A 201 -23.05 -5.65 22.39
C ASP A 201 -24.43 -6.05 21.83
N SER A 202 -24.84 -5.43 20.72
CA SER A 202 -26.08 -5.76 20.01
C SER A 202 -26.06 -7.17 19.41
N GLN A 203 -24.92 -7.59 18.86
CA GLN A 203 -24.73 -8.96 18.36
C GLN A 203 -24.80 -9.98 19.50
N HIS A 204 -24.24 -9.66 20.66
CA HIS A 204 -24.29 -10.52 21.84
C HIS A 204 -25.74 -10.73 22.31
N VAL A 205 -26.50 -9.65 22.51
CA VAL A 205 -27.91 -9.70 22.95
C VAL A 205 -28.78 -10.47 21.95
N ARG A 206 -28.56 -10.27 20.64
CA ARG A 206 -29.29 -10.98 19.59
C ARG A 206 -29.02 -12.49 19.61
N ASN A 207 -27.77 -12.89 19.83
CA ASN A 207 -27.39 -14.30 19.91
C ASN A 207 -27.99 -14.98 21.16
N ASP A 208 -28.06 -14.26 22.29
CA ASP A 208 -28.65 -14.76 23.53
C ASP A 208 -30.17 -14.96 23.44
N MET A 209 -30.88 -14.12 22.68
CA MET A 209 -32.30 -14.34 22.39
C MET A 209 -32.53 -15.57 21.50
N HIS A 210 -31.67 -15.81 20.51
CA HIS A 210 -31.80 -16.98 19.62
C HIS A 210 -31.46 -18.30 20.31
N SER A 211 -30.51 -18.31 21.25
CA SER A 211 -30.20 -19.49 22.06
C SER A 211 -31.34 -19.82 23.03
N ASN A 212 -31.94 -18.83 23.68
CA ASN A 212 -33.08 -19.03 24.58
C ASN A 212 -34.34 -19.54 23.86
N VAL A 213 -34.66 -19.04 22.67
CA VAL A 213 -35.81 -19.54 21.87
C VAL A 213 -35.63 -21.00 21.45
N ARG A 214 -34.39 -21.44 21.15
CA ARG A 214 -34.09 -22.85 20.82
C ARG A 214 -34.23 -23.80 22.01
N ILE A 215 -34.05 -23.30 23.24
CA ILE A 215 -34.20 -24.10 24.46
C ILE A 215 -35.68 -24.28 24.81
N SER A 216 -36.54 -23.29 24.52
CA SER A 216 -37.99 -23.38 24.78
C SER A 216 -38.79 -24.20 23.76
N GLN A 217 -38.17 -24.67 22.67
CA GLN A 217 -38.82 -25.50 21.63
C GLN A 217 -38.39 -26.97 21.66
N LYS A 218 -37.69 -27.42 22.71
CA LYS A 218 -37.39 -28.83 23.01
C LYS A 218 -38.06 -29.22 24.32
#